data_AF-A0A968ME26-F1
#
_entry.id   AF-A0A968ME26-F1
#
_cell.length_a   1.000
_cell.length_b   1.000
_cell.length_c   1.000
_cell.angle_alpha   90.00
_cell.angle_beta   90.00
_cell.angle_gamma   90.00
#
_symmetry.space_group_name_H-M   'P 1'
#
loop_
_entity.id
_entity.type
_entity.pdbx_description
1 polymer ?
#
loop_
_entity_poly.entity_id
_entity_poly.type
_entity_poly.pdbx_seq_one_letter_code
_entity_poly.pdbx_strand_id
1 'polypeptide(L)'
;MGAKFPIGVAVLYRQFQQNDPISAAEVHTLEQFLENTLAPLQQAMQQYGAKQFVGASGTFDVLEDNLPHTANGEHYCAIDTNDF
;
A
#
# COMPACT_ATOMS: atom_id res chain seq x y z
N MET A 1 14.59 11.47 -9.71
CA MET A 1 13.24 12.06 -9.86
C MET A 1 12.28 11.08 -9.21
N GLY A 2 11.63 11.43 -8.11
CA GLY A 2 10.73 10.51 -7.38
C GLY A 2 9.38 10.39 -8.07
N ALA A 3 8.88 9.16 -8.25
CA ALA A 3 7.52 8.94 -8.73
C ALA A 3 6.52 9.32 -7.63
N LYS A 4 5.50 10.11 -7.98
CA LYS A 4 4.41 10.49 -7.07
C LYS A 4 3.10 10.01 -7.69
N PHE A 5 2.31 9.28 -6.90
CA PHE A 5 1.02 8.74 -7.33
C PHE A 5 -0.10 9.37 -6.48
N PRO A 6 -1.19 9.88 -7.08
CA PRO A 6 -2.29 10.51 -6.35
C PRO A 6 -3.25 9.47 -5.74
N ILE A 7 -2.72 8.54 -4.95
CA ILE A 7 -3.44 7.37 -4.41
C ILE A 7 -3.63 7.42 -2.89
N GLY A 8 -3.65 8.62 -2.30
CA GLY A 8 -3.90 8.78 -0.87
C GLY A 8 -5.31 8.30 -0.49
N VAL A 9 -5.48 7.79 0.74
CA VAL A 9 -6.73 7.17 1.20
C VAL A 9 -7.98 8.03 0.97
N ALA A 10 -7.89 9.35 1.20
CA ALA A 10 -9.01 10.26 0.96
C ALA A 10 -9.37 10.43 -0.53
N VAL A 11 -8.40 10.29 -1.43
CA VAL A 11 -8.63 10.30 -2.88
C VAL A 11 -9.34 9.01 -3.28
N LEU A 12 -8.80 7.86 -2.87
CA LEU A 12 -9.37 6.56 -3.19
C LEU A 12 -10.80 6.40 -2.64
N TYR A 13 -11.02 6.81 -1.38
CA TYR A 13 -12.33 6.79 -0.75
C TYR A 13 -13.36 7.59 -1.56
N ARG A 14 -13.05 8.86 -1.89
CA ARG A 14 -13.97 9.72 -2.65
C ARG A 14 -14.26 9.21 -4.06
N GLN A 15 -13.28 8.55 -4.68
CA GLN A 15 -13.37 8.13 -6.07
C GLN A 15 -14.08 6.79 -6.24
N PHE A 16 -13.91 5.85 -5.30
CA PHE A 16 -14.35 4.47 -5.49
C PHE A 16 -15.38 3.98 -4.47
N GLN A 17 -15.36 4.47 -3.22
CA GLN A 17 -16.27 3.97 -2.19
C GLN A 17 -17.55 4.82 -2.13
N GLN A 18 -18.61 4.33 -2.76
CA GLN A 18 -19.96 4.91 -2.72
C GLN A 18 -20.87 4.18 -1.71
N ASN A 19 -20.48 2.98 -1.26
CA ASN A 19 -21.19 2.17 -0.27
C ASN A 19 -20.39 2.02 1.03
N ASP A 20 -21.11 1.85 2.14
CA ASP A 20 -20.55 1.50 3.45
C ASP A 20 -21.29 0.28 4.04
N PRO A 21 -20.65 -0.91 4.11
CA PRO A 21 -19.27 -1.19 3.73
C PRO A 21 -19.04 -1.15 2.21
N ILE A 22 -17.79 -0.96 1.79
CA ILE A 22 -17.39 -0.99 0.37
C ILE A 22 -17.85 -2.30 -0.29
N SER A 23 -18.42 -2.19 -1.49
CA SER A 23 -18.90 -3.36 -2.25
C SER A 23 -17.77 -4.03 -3.03
N ALA A 24 -17.95 -5.31 -3.35
CA ALA A 24 -16.97 -6.06 -4.15
C ALA A 24 -16.71 -5.45 -5.54
N ALA A 25 -17.72 -4.85 -6.17
CA ALA A 25 -17.56 -4.19 -7.47
C ALA A 25 -16.70 -2.91 -7.37
N GLU A 26 -16.85 -2.17 -6.27
CA GLU A 26 -16.04 -0.98 -5.99
C GLU A 26 -14.59 -1.36 -5.67
N VAL A 27 -14.37 -2.42 -4.89
CA VAL A 27 -13.03 -3.00 -4.65
C VAL A 27 -12.37 -3.38 -5.97
N HIS A 28 -13.07 -4.12 -6.82
CA HIS A 28 -12.53 -4.53 -8.12
C HIS A 28 -12.14 -3.32 -9.00
N THR A 29 -12.97 -2.29 -9.02
CA THR A 29 -12.69 -1.06 -9.78
C THR A 29 -11.48 -0.29 -9.22
N LEU A 30 -11.37 -0.23 -7.89
CA LEU A 30 -10.23 0.36 -7.18
C LEU A 30 -8.92 -0.39 -7.51
N GLU A 31 -8.94 -1.73 -7.45
CA GLU A 31 -7.79 -2.58 -7.75
C GLU A 31 -7.30 -2.38 -9.19
N GLN A 32 -8.22 -2.40 -10.17
CA GLN A 32 -7.89 -2.12 -11.57
C GLN A 32 -7.26 -0.72 -11.75
N PHE A 33 -7.76 0.29 -11.04
CA PHE A 33 -7.15 1.61 -11.07
C PHE A 33 -5.73 1.62 -10.49
N LEU A 34 -5.51 0.93 -9.38
CA LEU A 34 -4.19 0.83 -8.74
C LEU A 34 -3.19 0.08 -9.62
N GLU A 35 -3.58 -1.04 -10.24
CA GLU A 35 -2.74 -1.80 -11.18
C GLU A 35 -2.23 -0.91 -12.31
N ASN A 36 -3.13 -0.16 -12.95
CA ASN A 36 -2.78 0.73 -14.05
C ASN A 36 -1.92 1.92 -13.58
N THR A 37 -2.27 2.50 -12.43
CA THR A 37 -1.56 3.67 -11.88
C THR A 37 -0.14 3.32 -11.44
N LEU A 38 0.07 2.13 -10.89
CA LEU A 38 1.35 1.67 -10.35
C LEU A 38 2.21 0.90 -11.34
N ALA A 39 1.75 0.66 -12.58
CA ALA A 39 2.53 -0.03 -13.61
C ALA A 39 3.96 0.55 -13.80
N PRO A 40 4.20 1.88 -13.79
CA PRO A 40 5.56 2.42 -13.88
C PRO A 40 6.43 2.06 -12.67
N LEU A 41 5.84 1.97 -11.47
CA LEU A 41 6.55 1.56 -10.26
C LEU A 41 6.92 0.07 -10.34
N GLN A 42 6.00 -0.77 -10.79
CA GLN A 42 6.26 -2.20 -11.00
C GLN A 42 7.41 -2.44 -11.99
N GLN A 43 7.45 -1.68 -13.08
CA GLN A 43 8.56 -1.73 -14.05
C GLN A 43 9.89 -1.32 -13.42
N ALA A 44 9.91 -0.23 -12.64
CA ALA A 44 11.11 0.20 -11.93
C ALA A 44 11.58 -0.85 -10.91
N MET A 45 10.65 -1.44 -10.15
CA MET A 45 10.95 -2.50 -9.21
C MET A 45 11.62 -3.72 -9.86
N GLN A 46 11.10 -4.16 -11.01
CA GLN A 46 11.70 -5.24 -11.80
C GLN A 46 13.08 -4.86 -12.33
N GLN A 47 13.23 -3.63 -12.84
CA GLN A 47 14.50 -3.13 -13.39
C GLN A 47 15.61 -3.05 -12.33
N TYR A 48 15.29 -2.60 -11.12
CA TYR A 48 16.29 -2.34 -10.08
C TYR A 48 16.38 -3.46 -9.02
N GLY A 49 15.52 -4.47 -9.08
CA GLY A 49 15.56 -5.63 -8.19
C GLY A 49 15.31 -5.28 -6.72
N ALA A 50 14.32 -4.42 -6.45
CA ALA A 50 13.97 -4.04 -5.08
C ALA A 50 13.61 -5.28 -4.24
N LYS A 51 14.30 -5.48 -3.10
CA LYS A 51 14.14 -6.66 -2.23
C LYS A 51 13.39 -6.37 -0.94
N GLN A 52 13.16 -5.10 -0.65
CA GLN A 52 12.54 -4.63 0.57
C GLN A 52 11.61 -3.47 0.25
N PHE A 53 10.49 -3.42 0.97
CA PHE A 53 9.57 -2.31 0.98
C PHE A 53 9.66 -1.61 2.32
N VAL A 54 9.75 -0.29 2.29
CA VAL A 54 9.72 0.54 3.50
C VAL A 54 8.43 1.33 3.46
N GLY A 55 7.55 1.05 4.42
CA GLY A 55 6.35 1.84 4.70
C GLY A 55 6.66 2.93 5.71
N ALA A 56 5.97 4.06 5.60
CA ALA A 56 6.03 5.16 6.58
C ALA A 56 4.71 5.92 6.58
N SER A 57 4.41 6.63 7.68
CA SER A 57 3.17 7.40 7.94
C SER A 57 2.04 6.58 8.57
N GLY A 58 0.97 7.26 8.98
CA GLY A 58 -0.02 6.78 9.95
C GLY A 58 -0.75 5.48 9.64
N THR A 59 -0.81 5.02 8.38
CA THR A 59 -1.32 3.68 8.07
C THR A 59 -0.38 2.59 8.60
N PHE A 60 0.93 2.80 8.53
CA PHE A 60 1.93 1.85 9.00
C PHE A 60 2.04 1.83 10.52
N ASP A 61 1.76 2.94 11.22
CA ASP A 61 1.67 2.95 12.68
C ASP A 61 0.57 2.00 13.17
N VAL A 62 -0.59 1.97 12.48
CA VAL A 62 -1.67 1.01 12.78
C VAL A 62 -1.26 -0.42 12.47
N LEU A 63 -0.53 -0.65 11.38
CA LEU A 63 -0.04 -2.00 11.04
C LEU A 63 0.97 -2.50 12.06
N GLU A 64 1.89 -1.64 12.53
CA GLU A 64 2.83 -1.95 13.62
C GLU A 64 2.09 -2.35 14.90
N ASP A 65 1.02 -1.64 15.26
CA ASP A 65 0.25 -1.95 16.47
C ASP A 65 -0.53 -3.28 16.38
N ASN A 66 -0.86 -3.75 15.17
CA ASN A 66 -1.80 -4.86 14.96
C ASN A 66 -1.17 -6.13 14.36
N LEU A 67 0.02 -6.05 13.78
CA LEU A 67 0.70 -7.17 13.13
C LEU A 67 1.90 -7.65 13.95
N PRO A 68 2.23 -8.95 13.88
CA PRO A 68 3.42 -9.47 14.55
C PRO A 68 4.70 -8.93 13.90
N HIS A 69 5.68 -8.61 14.74
CA HIS A 69 6.99 -8.15 14.28
C HIS A 69 7.98 -9.29 14.14
N THR A 70 8.59 -9.43 12.96
CA THR A 70 9.70 -10.36 12.71
C THR A 70 11.04 -9.78 13.17
N ALA A 71 11.16 -8.45 13.22
CA ALA A 71 12.26 -7.73 13.84
C ALA A 71 11.78 -6.39 14.41
N ASN A 72 12.46 -5.92 15.45
CA ASN A 72 12.20 -4.62 16.05
C ASN A 72 13.53 -3.93 16.36
N GLY A 73 13.74 -2.76 15.77
CA GLY A 73 14.90 -1.91 15.97
C GLY A 73 14.50 -0.55 16.53
N GLU A 74 15.49 0.29 16.85
CA GLU A 74 15.25 1.57 17.53
C GLU A 74 14.31 2.53 16.76
N HIS A 75 14.28 2.43 15.43
CA HIS A 75 13.52 3.31 14.55
C HIS A 75 12.74 2.57 13.44
N TYR A 76 12.58 1.25 13.55
CA TYR A 76 11.85 0.46 12.56
C TYR A 76 11.34 -0.85 13.16
N CYS A 77 10.24 -1.36 12.62
CA CYS A 77 9.83 -2.74 12.76
C CYS A 77 9.87 -3.43 11.39
N ALA A 78 9.94 -4.76 11.39
CA ALA A 78 9.78 -5.57 10.19
C ALA A 78 8.56 -6.48 10.37
N ILE A 79 7.74 -6.55 9.32
CA ILE A 79 6.51 -7.35 9.25
C ILE A 79 6.67 -8.33 8.08
N ASP A 80 6.20 -9.57 8.24
CA ASP A 80 6.20 -10.52 7.13
C ASP A 80 5.04 -10.21 6.18
N THR A 81 5.26 -10.30 4.87
CA THR A 81 4.19 -10.09 3.89
C THR A 81 3.07 -11.15 4.00
N ASN A 82 3.34 -12.30 4.62
CA ASN A 82 2.34 -13.32 4.90
C ASN A 82 1.39 -12.96 6.06
N ASP A 83 1.66 -11.88 6.80
CA ASP A 83 0.81 -11.38 7.89
C ASP A 83 -0.35 -10.48 7.38
N PHE A 84 -0.47 -10.30 6.05
CA PHE A 84 -1.53 -9.53 5.37
C PHE A 84 -2.64 -10.40 4.78
#